data_AF-E6LDW2-F1
#
_entry.id   AF-E6LDW2-F1
#
_cell.length_a   1.000
_cell.length_b   1.000
_cell.length_c   1.000
_cell.angle_alpha   90.00
_cell.angle_beta   90.00
_cell.angle_gamma   90.00
#
_symmetry.space_group_name_H-M   'P 1'
#
loop_
_entity.id
_entity.type
_entity.pdbx_description
1 polymer ?
#
loop_
_entity_poly.entity_id
_entity_poly.type
_entity_poly.pdbx_seq_one_letter_code
_entity_poly.pdbx_strand_id
1 'polypeptide(L)'
;MDYLSNYFPTTFHWGNHEMADLTEGEIEHYLDPRFLNFRFFALSDTTWLLGINGWYDYSFVEGATRDFERLKKLAWYDRFIQREARDPVVMQQIADNFVAIMRTVPKDKRVIVSTHFVPNQAFVQTFTGKYAKWNQINAFLGSPKIGQMATEFLQIKALVFGHTHHRFGSVQVGGIHYECRPLGYAYEWRSMREALKQKQQKQLTMAALKREWQQSAKEMYRLYPEIVEQELKAALTILPYEEEK
;
A
#
# COMPACT_ATOMS: atom_id res chain seq x y z
N MET A 1 11.77 -11.66 -6.97
CA MET A 1 12.22 -10.42 -7.65
C MET A 1 13.10 -10.70 -8.87
N ASP A 2 13.92 -11.76 -8.84
CA ASP A 2 14.98 -11.94 -9.85
C ASP A 2 14.49 -12.16 -11.29
N TYR A 3 13.26 -12.66 -11.49
CA TYR A 3 12.68 -12.75 -12.83
C TYR A 3 12.48 -11.38 -13.50
N LEU A 4 11.87 -10.42 -12.80
CA LEU A 4 11.60 -9.08 -13.34
C LEU A 4 12.89 -8.29 -13.55
N SER A 5 13.89 -8.50 -12.68
CA SER A 5 15.19 -7.86 -12.79
C SER A 5 15.96 -8.23 -14.06
N ASN A 6 15.59 -9.32 -14.76
CA ASN A 6 16.15 -9.66 -16.07
C ASN A 6 15.64 -8.75 -17.21
N TYR A 7 14.54 -8.03 -16.99
CA TYR A 7 13.89 -7.21 -18.01
C TYR A 7 13.87 -5.72 -17.65
N PHE A 8 13.81 -5.38 -16.36
CA PHE A 8 13.69 -4.01 -15.87
C PHE A 8 14.53 -3.78 -14.60
N PRO A 9 15.14 -2.59 -14.43
CA PRO A 9 15.61 -2.15 -13.12
C PRO A 9 14.49 -2.28 -12.09
N THR A 10 14.73 -3.04 -11.04
CA THR A 10 13.72 -3.37 -10.02
C THR A 10 14.15 -2.85 -8.68
N THR A 11 13.26 -2.17 -7.98
CA THR A 11 13.41 -1.77 -6.57
C THR A 11 12.22 -2.27 -5.76
N PHE A 12 12.34 -2.31 -4.44
CA PHE A 12 11.24 -2.71 -3.56
C PHE A 12 11.34 -2.08 -2.18
N HIS A 13 10.19 -2.04 -1.50
CA HIS A 13 10.04 -1.74 -0.09
C HIS A 13 9.10 -2.78 0.52
N TRP A 14 9.04 -2.86 1.84
CA TRP A 14 8.26 -3.87 2.53
C TRP A 14 6.80 -3.47 2.69
N GLY A 15 5.90 -4.42 2.45
CA GLY A 15 4.56 -4.40 2.99
C GLY A 15 4.49 -5.04 4.37
N ASN A 16 3.35 -4.89 5.04
CA ASN A 16 3.14 -5.46 6.37
C ASN A 16 3.26 -7.00 6.38
N HIS A 17 2.90 -7.66 5.28
CA HIS A 17 2.99 -9.12 5.18
C HIS A 17 4.43 -9.62 5.09
N GLU A 18 5.32 -8.90 4.40
CA GLU A 18 6.74 -9.25 4.35
C GLU A 18 7.44 -8.97 5.68
N MET A 19 7.08 -7.87 6.36
CA MET A 19 7.67 -7.50 7.66
C MET A 19 7.44 -8.54 8.76
N ALA A 20 6.42 -9.39 8.65
CA ALA A 20 6.07 -10.36 9.68
C ALA A 20 7.16 -11.43 9.89
N ASP A 21 7.99 -11.66 8.87
CA ASP A 21 9.07 -12.66 8.89
C ASP A 21 10.46 -12.01 9.11
N LEU A 22 10.52 -10.72 9.43
CA LEU A 22 11.75 -9.93 9.54
C LEU A 22 11.99 -9.40 10.97
N THR A 23 13.25 -9.18 11.31
CA THR A 23 13.66 -8.41 12.49
C THR A 23 13.54 -6.89 12.24
N GLU A 24 13.49 -6.06 13.29
CA GLU A 24 13.47 -4.59 13.13
C GLU A 24 14.65 -4.09 12.28
N GLY A 25 15.85 -4.66 12.49
CA GLY A 25 17.03 -4.32 11.72
C GLY A 25 16.88 -4.62 10.23
N GLU A 26 16.22 -5.73 9.87
CA GLU A 26 15.94 -6.10 8.47
C GLU A 26 14.80 -5.26 7.87
N ILE A 27 13.79 -4.89 8.66
CA ILE A 27 12.73 -3.97 8.24
C ILE A 27 13.34 -2.63 7.85
N GLU A 28 14.25 -2.10 8.67
CA GLU A 28 14.81 -0.76 8.44
C GLU A 28 16.01 -0.77 7.48
N HIS A 29 16.85 -1.80 7.50
CA HIS A 29 18.16 -1.84 6.84
C HIS A 29 18.46 -3.15 6.11
N TYR A 30 17.50 -3.69 5.36
CA TYR A 30 17.75 -4.90 4.56
C TYR A 30 18.94 -4.75 3.60
N LEU A 31 19.78 -5.78 3.54
CA LEU A 31 21.03 -5.80 2.77
C LEU A 31 20.80 -6.22 1.30
N ASP A 32 19.99 -5.45 0.58
CA ASP A 32 19.84 -5.56 -0.88
C ASP A 32 19.93 -4.15 -1.49
N PRO A 33 20.76 -3.90 -2.53
CA PRO A 33 20.86 -2.58 -3.16
C PRO A 33 19.55 -2.12 -3.81
N ARG A 34 18.62 -3.03 -4.10
CA ARG A 34 17.28 -2.72 -4.65
C ARG A 34 16.28 -2.32 -3.56
N PHE A 35 16.60 -2.58 -2.29
CA PHE A 35 15.72 -2.24 -1.17
C PHE A 35 15.76 -0.74 -0.88
N LEU A 36 14.58 -0.12 -0.90
CA LEU A 36 14.36 1.29 -0.64
C LEU A 36 13.54 1.50 0.64
N ASN A 37 14.19 2.00 1.68
CA ASN A 37 13.51 2.57 2.84
C ASN A 37 14.28 3.81 3.27
N PHE A 38 13.68 4.98 3.07
CA PHE A 38 14.37 6.27 3.13
C PHE A 38 15.61 6.31 2.22
N ARG A 39 15.49 5.76 1.02
CA ARG A 39 16.53 5.77 -0.02
C ARG A 39 15.95 6.24 -1.34
N PHE A 40 16.75 7.00 -2.07
CA PHE A 40 16.42 7.43 -3.42
C PHE A 40 16.97 6.47 -4.47
N PHE A 41 16.22 6.32 -5.55
CA PHE A 41 16.65 5.73 -6.80
C PHE A 41 16.45 6.77 -7.91
N ALA A 42 17.49 7.12 -8.65
CA ALA A 42 17.38 8.07 -9.75
C ALA A 42 16.67 7.40 -10.94
N LEU A 43 15.48 7.89 -11.30
CA LEU A 43 14.76 7.45 -12.50
C LEU A 43 15.27 8.19 -13.73
N SER A 44 15.64 9.46 -13.56
CA SER A 44 16.31 10.32 -14.53
C SER A 44 17.20 11.36 -13.82
N ASP A 45 17.83 12.26 -14.59
CA ASP A 45 18.61 13.37 -14.04
C ASP A 45 17.77 14.34 -13.18
N THR A 46 16.47 14.42 -13.43
CA THR A 46 15.55 15.38 -12.79
C THR A 46 14.52 14.72 -11.89
N THR A 47 14.25 13.42 -12.03
CA THR A 47 13.22 12.72 -11.26
C THR A 47 13.78 11.55 -10.46
N TRP A 48 13.52 11.55 -9.15
CA TRP A 48 13.94 10.51 -8.22
C TRP A 48 12.73 9.76 -7.66
N LEU A 49 12.90 8.47 -7.41
CA LEU A 49 11.99 7.63 -6.65
C LEU A 49 12.47 7.54 -5.20
N LEU A 50 11.63 7.91 -4.25
CA LEU A 50 11.83 7.67 -2.83
C LEU A 50 10.98 6.48 -2.40
N GLY A 51 11.61 5.40 -1.93
CA GLY A 51 10.90 4.30 -1.27
C GLY A 51 10.89 4.47 0.24
N ILE A 52 9.73 4.27 0.86
CA ILE A 52 9.56 4.16 2.31
C ILE A 52 8.63 2.98 2.59
N ASN A 53 8.93 2.15 3.57
CA ASN A 53 8.03 1.04 3.91
C ASN A 53 6.66 1.58 4.38
N GLY A 54 6.69 2.59 5.25
CA GLY A 54 5.52 3.18 5.89
C GLY A 54 5.06 2.43 7.14
N TRP A 55 4.05 2.97 7.82
CA TRP A 55 3.39 2.34 8.98
C TRP A 55 2.02 2.98 9.23
N TYR A 56 1.43 2.71 10.40
CA TYR A 56 0.18 3.31 10.87
C TYR A 56 0.26 3.77 12.32
N ASP A 57 -0.63 4.68 12.69
CA ASP A 57 -0.77 5.23 14.05
C ASP A 57 -2.22 5.32 14.53
N TYR A 58 -3.12 4.54 13.90
CA TYR A 58 -4.54 4.46 14.20
C TYR A 58 -5.36 5.73 13.92
N SER A 59 -4.73 6.78 13.39
CA SER A 59 -5.34 8.11 13.21
C SER A 59 -6.47 8.16 12.18
N PHE A 60 -6.61 7.14 11.32
CA PHE A 60 -7.76 7.01 10.41
C PHE A 60 -9.08 6.63 11.10
N VAL A 61 -9.06 6.39 12.42
CA VAL A 61 -10.26 6.23 13.23
C VAL A 61 -10.40 7.44 14.16
N GLU A 62 -11.21 8.41 13.73
CA GLU A 62 -11.50 9.59 14.55
C GLU A 62 -12.14 9.21 15.89
N GLY A 63 -11.73 9.89 16.97
CA GLY A 63 -12.31 9.68 18.30
C GLY A 63 -12.06 8.28 18.87
N ALA A 64 -10.99 7.61 18.44
CA ALA A 64 -10.61 6.28 18.89
C ALA A 64 -10.58 6.15 20.43
N THR A 65 -11.58 5.49 21.00
CA THR A 65 -11.63 5.10 22.42
C THR A 65 -11.16 3.65 22.65
N ARG A 66 -10.93 2.92 21.56
CA ARG A 66 -10.52 1.51 21.57
C ARG A 66 -9.01 1.40 21.67
N ASP A 67 -8.55 0.45 22.48
CA ASP A 67 -7.15 0.04 22.54
C ASP A 67 -6.78 -0.79 21.29
N PHE A 68 -6.29 -0.10 20.26
CA PHE A 68 -5.88 -0.71 18.99
C PHE A 68 -4.58 -1.51 19.10
N GLU A 69 -3.70 -1.19 20.05
CA GLU A 69 -2.50 -2.01 20.32
C GLU A 69 -2.90 -3.40 20.83
N ARG A 70 -3.85 -3.45 21.77
CA ARG A 70 -4.41 -4.72 22.25
C ARG A 70 -5.16 -5.45 21.14
N LEU A 71 -5.96 -4.74 20.34
CA LEU A 71 -6.68 -5.36 19.21
C LEU A 71 -5.72 -5.98 18.20
N LYS A 72 -4.62 -5.29 17.88
CA LYS A 72 -3.56 -5.79 17.01
C LYS A 72 -3.02 -7.11 17.53
N LYS A 73 -2.58 -7.13 18.80
CA LYS A 73 -2.01 -8.32 19.46
C LYS A 73 -2.96 -9.52 19.48
N LEU A 74 -4.27 -9.29 19.57
CA LEU A 74 -5.27 -10.35 19.66
C LEU A 74 -5.73 -10.88 18.31
N ALA A 75 -5.94 -10.01 17.33
CA ALA A 75 -6.79 -10.33 16.18
C ALA A 75 -6.24 -9.86 14.83
N TRP A 76 -5.14 -9.09 14.80
CA TRP A 76 -4.58 -8.58 13.57
C TRP A 76 -3.32 -9.35 13.17
N TYR A 77 -3.04 -9.43 11.86
CA TYR A 77 -1.90 -10.19 11.35
C TYR A 77 -0.57 -9.54 11.78
N ASP A 78 -0.53 -8.21 11.80
CA ASP A 78 0.68 -7.45 12.14
C ASP A 78 1.18 -7.64 13.58
N ARG A 79 0.51 -8.44 14.41
CA ARG A 79 1.04 -8.87 15.72
C ARG A 79 2.36 -9.65 15.62
N PHE A 80 2.66 -10.20 14.45
CA PHE A 80 3.91 -10.92 14.19
C PHE A 80 5.07 -9.97 13.85
N ILE A 81 4.77 -8.73 13.47
CA ILE A 81 5.79 -7.74 13.12
C ILE A 81 6.41 -7.19 14.41
N GLN A 82 7.72 -7.33 14.53
CA GLN A 82 8.48 -6.82 15.67
C GLN A 82 8.92 -5.39 15.37
N ARG A 83 8.49 -4.44 16.20
CA ARG A 83 8.92 -3.04 16.18
C ARG A 83 9.52 -2.67 17.54
N GLU A 84 10.52 -1.79 17.55
CA GLU A 84 11.18 -1.36 18.80
C GLU A 84 10.32 -0.42 19.66
N ALA A 85 9.29 0.20 19.06
CA ALA A 85 8.39 1.11 19.73
C ALA A 85 6.92 0.84 19.38
N ARG A 86 6.02 1.53 20.08
CA ARG A 86 4.57 1.47 19.82
C ARG A 86 4.25 2.10 18.48
N ASP A 87 3.19 1.61 17.83
CA ASP A 87 2.84 2.00 16.45
C ASP A 87 2.78 3.53 16.22
N PRO A 88 2.18 4.36 17.11
CA PRO A 88 2.20 5.82 16.93
C PRO A 88 3.59 6.45 17.03
N VAL A 89 4.49 5.88 17.84
CA VAL A 89 5.88 6.36 18.00
C VAL A 89 6.69 6.02 16.76
N VAL A 90 6.58 4.78 16.29
CA VAL A 90 7.20 4.32 15.04
C VAL A 90 6.76 5.19 13.86
N MET A 91 5.46 5.42 13.72
CA MET A 91 4.94 6.27 12.64
C MET A 91 5.44 7.71 12.75
N GLN A 92 5.61 8.24 13.96
CA GLN A 92 6.18 9.57 14.15
C GLN A 92 7.65 9.62 13.72
N GLN A 93 8.46 8.62 14.06
CA GLN A 93 9.84 8.52 13.61
C GLN A 93 9.94 8.44 12.08
N ILE A 94 9.06 7.66 11.44
CA ILE A 94 8.95 7.58 9.98
C ILE A 94 8.62 8.94 9.38
N ALA A 95 7.68 9.67 10.00
CA ALA A 95 7.27 10.99 9.56
C ALA A 95 8.42 12.03 9.69
N ASP A 96 9.15 11.99 10.80
CA ASP A 96 10.30 12.88 11.04
C ASP A 96 11.44 12.58 10.04
N ASN A 97 11.73 11.29 9.78
CA ASN A 97 12.71 10.86 8.79
C ASN A 97 12.30 11.28 7.36
N PHE A 98 11.01 11.20 7.04
CA PHE A 98 10.48 11.63 5.75
C PHE A 98 10.73 13.13 5.52
N VAL A 99 10.45 13.96 6.51
CA VAL A 99 10.74 15.41 6.45
C VAL A 99 12.25 15.65 6.34
N ALA A 100 13.05 14.95 7.14
CA ALA A 100 14.51 15.11 7.14
C ALA A 100 15.12 14.78 5.78
N ILE A 101 14.75 13.66 5.17
CA ILE A 101 15.29 13.25 3.86
C ILE A 101 14.76 14.14 2.73
N MET A 102 13.50 14.58 2.78
CA MET A 102 12.96 15.49 1.76
C MET A 102 13.63 16.87 1.79
N ARG A 103 14.14 17.32 2.94
CA ARG A 103 14.94 18.55 3.05
C ARG A 103 16.29 18.45 2.34
N THR A 104 16.82 17.26 2.09
CA THR A 104 18.08 17.08 1.35
C THR A 104 17.88 17.09 -0.17
N VAL A 105 16.63 17.06 -0.65
CA VAL A 105 16.32 17.01 -2.09
C VAL A 105 16.53 18.39 -2.72
N PRO A 106 17.39 18.52 -3.75
CA PRO A 106 17.57 19.78 -4.46
C PRO A 106 16.25 20.30 -5.06
N LYS A 107 16.10 21.63 -5.13
CA LYS A 107 14.83 22.27 -5.52
C LYS A 107 14.45 22.06 -6.99
N ASP A 108 15.42 21.75 -7.84
CA ASP A 108 15.24 21.40 -9.26
C ASP A 108 14.81 19.95 -9.48
N LYS A 109 14.82 19.11 -8.43
CA LYS A 109 14.39 17.71 -8.54
C LYS A 109 12.89 17.54 -8.34
N ARG A 110 12.38 16.50 -8.98
CA ARG A 110 11.05 15.95 -8.81
C ARG A 110 11.16 14.63 -8.04
N VAL A 111 10.22 14.37 -7.15
CA VAL A 111 10.18 13.15 -6.36
C VAL A 111 8.86 12.43 -6.57
N ILE A 112 8.96 11.14 -6.87
CA ILE A 112 7.87 10.18 -6.77
C ILE A 112 8.11 9.42 -5.46
N VAL A 113 7.13 9.43 -4.57
CA VAL A 113 7.20 8.67 -3.32
C VAL A 113 6.46 7.34 -3.51
N SER A 114 7.02 6.24 -3.03
CA SER A 114 6.37 4.93 -3.02
C SER A 114 6.34 4.37 -1.61
N THR A 115 5.18 3.89 -1.17
CA THR A 115 4.99 3.30 0.15
C THR A 115 3.94 2.21 0.14
N HIS A 116 3.94 1.29 1.12
CA HIS A 116 2.88 0.29 1.20
C HIS A 116 1.61 0.85 1.84
N PHE A 117 1.74 1.52 2.99
CA PHE A 117 0.62 1.97 3.82
C PHE A 117 -0.10 3.19 3.24
N VAL A 118 -1.37 3.36 3.60
CA VAL A 118 -2.21 4.45 3.07
C VAL A 118 -1.75 5.79 3.65
N PRO A 119 -1.36 6.76 2.80
CA PRO A 119 -0.75 8.02 3.25
C PRO A 119 -1.77 9.15 3.47
N ASN A 120 -3.04 8.96 3.10
CA ASN A 120 -4.02 10.05 3.05
C ASN A 120 -5.47 9.55 3.29
N GLN A 121 -6.25 10.33 4.04
CA GLN A 121 -7.63 10.02 4.43
C GLN A 121 -8.57 9.85 3.21
N ALA A 122 -8.29 10.49 2.08
CA ALA A 122 -9.09 10.39 0.86
C ALA A 122 -9.21 8.95 0.32
N PHE A 123 -8.34 8.04 0.76
CA PHE A 123 -8.29 6.64 0.31
C PHE A 123 -8.80 5.66 1.38
N VAL A 124 -9.46 6.16 2.41
CA VAL A 124 -10.01 5.36 3.51
C VAL A 124 -11.52 5.27 3.35
N GLN A 125 -12.04 4.05 3.21
CA GLN A 125 -13.48 3.82 3.13
C GLN A 125 -14.11 3.81 4.53
N THR A 126 -15.19 4.57 4.70
CA THR A 126 -15.96 4.61 5.94
C THR A 126 -17.38 4.14 5.72
N PHE A 127 -17.84 3.25 6.59
CA PHE A 127 -19.18 2.68 6.60
C PHE A 127 -20.06 3.33 7.67
N THR A 128 -21.36 3.38 7.43
CA THR A 128 -22.37 3.90 8.37
C THR A 128 -23.37 2.83 8.80
N GLY A 129 -24.22 3.15 9.78
CA GLY A 129 -25.27 2.25 10.28
C GLY A 129 -24.72 0.93 10.84
N LYS A 130 -25.36 -0.19 10.49
CA LYS A 130 -24.98 -1.54 10.98
C LYS A 130 -23.55 -1.98 10.61
N TYR A 131 -22.93 -1.30 9.65
CA TYR A 131 -21.58 -1.60 9.17
C TYR A 131 -20.50 -0.69 9.78
N ALA A 132 -20.87 0.34 10.55
CA ALA A 132 -19.90 1.29 11.12
C ALA A 132 -18.81 0.63 11.97
N LYS A 133 -19.10 -0.51 12.61
CA LYS A 133 -18.11 -1.30 13.37
C LYS A 133 -16.89 -1.72 12.53
N TRP A 134 -17.05 -1.86 11.22
CA TRP A 134 -15.96 -2.26 10.32
C TRP A 134 -14.92 -1.15 10.15
N ASN A 135 -15.25 0.11 10.42
CA ASN A 135 -14.30 1.23 10.32
C ASN A 135 -13.09 1.08 11.25
N GLN A 136 -13.19 0.23 12.28
CA GLN A 136 -12.06 -0.06 13.17
C GLN A 136 -10.86 -0.69 12.45
N ILE A 137 -11.06 -1.35 11.31
CA ILE A 137 -9.95 -1.89 10.50
C ILE A 137 -9.07 -0.77 9.93
N ASN A 138 -9.62 0.43 9.75
CA ASN A 138 -8.89 1.57 9.20
C ASN A 138 -7.74 2.00 10.13
N ALA A 139 -7.78 1.62 11.41
CA ALA A 139 -6.71 1.88 12.35
C ALA A 139 -5.36 1.31 11.88
N PHE A 140 -5.36 0.19 11.16
CA PHE A 140 -4.14 -0.50 10.70
C PHE A 140 -3.82 -0.23 9.22
N LEU A 141 -4.51 0.74 8.60
CA LEU A 141 -4.44 0.97 7.16
C LEU A 141 -3.32 1.96 6.79
N GLY A 142 -2.89 2.81 7.71
CA GLY A 142 -1.80 3.77 7.49
C GLY A 142 -1.92 4.99 8.39
N SER A 143 -1.42 6.13 7.89
CA SER A 143 -1.48 7.40 8.58
C SER A 143 -1.59 8.55 7.56
N PRO A 144 -2.46 9.56 7.79
CA PRO A 144 -2.55 10.73 6.93
C PRO A 144 -1.30 11.63 7.03
N LYS A 145 -0.41 11.41 8.01
CA LYS A 145 0.76 12.27 8.26
C LYS A 145 1.69 12.36 7.05
N ILE A 146 1.94 11.24 6.35
CA ILE A 146 2.81 11.25 5.17
C ILE A 146 2.22 12.10 4.06
N GLY A 147 0.93 11.92 3.74
CA GLY A 147 0.26 12.72 2.73
C GLY A 147 0.19 14.20 3.10
N GLN A 148 -0.02 14.52 4.39
CA GLN A 148 0.00 15.90 4.89
C GLN A 148 1.38 16.54 4.73
N MET A 149 2.44 15.90 5.24
CA MET A 149 3.82 16.40 5.14
C MET A 149 4.29 16.50 3.69
N ALA A 150 3.85 15.58 2.83
CA ALA A 150 4.20 15.63 1.42
C ALA A 150 3.74 16.93 0.74
N THR A 151 2.63 17.54 1.18
CA THR A 151 2.14 18.81 0.61
C THR A 151 3.06 20.00 0.91
N GLU A 152 3.98 19.87 1.87
CA GLU A 152 4.96 20.92 2.21
C GLU A 152 6.13 20.98 1.21
N PHE A 153 6.29 19.97 0.34
CA PHE A 153 7.41 19.87 -0.59
C PHE A 153 6.94 19.91 -2.04
N LEU A 154 7.16 21.04 -2.72
CA LEU A 154 6.83 21.22 -4.14
C LEU A 154 7.53 20.20 -5.06
N GLN A 155 8.65 19.61 -4.61
CA GLN A 155 9.34 18.56 -5.36
C GLN A 155 8.51 17.28 -5.50
N ILE A 156 7.60 16.99 -4.55
CA ILE A 156 6.78 15.76 -4.59
C ILE A 156 5.67 15.94 -5.62
N LYS A 157 5.69 15.10 -6.65
CA LYS A 157 4.72 15.16 -7.75
C LYS A 157 3.72 14.03 -7.69
N ALA A 158 4.16 12.85 -7.22
CA ALA A 158 3.32 11.69 -7.13
C ALA A 158 3.61 10.84 -5.88
N LEU A 159 2.59 10.13 -5.42
CA LEU A 159 2.69 9.16 -4.34
C LEU A 159 1.97 7.86 -4.74
N VAL A 160 2.74 6.78 -4.88
CA VAL A 160 2.24 5.44 -5.21
C VAL A 160 2.10 4.62 -3.94
N PHE A 161 0.94 4.01 -3.71
CA PHE A 161 0.72 3.20 -2.52
C PHE A 161 -0.23 2.02 -2.71
N GLY A 162 -0.33 1.16 -1.67
CA GLY A 162 -1.07 -0.09 -1.68
C GLY A 162 -1.91 -0.30 -0.42
N HIS A 163 -1.84 -1.53 0.12
CA HIS A 163 -2.49 -2.01 1.35
C HIS A 163 -4.04 -2.04 1.39
N THR A 164 -4.73 -1.16 0.65
CA THR A 164 -6.21 -1.05 0.66
C THR A 164 -6.94 -2.25 0.08
N HIS A 165 -6.26 -3.05 -0.76
CA HIS A 165 -6.87 -4.07 -1.62
C HIS A 165 -8.02 -3.52 -2.49
N HIS A 166 -8.07 -2.20 -2.65
CA HIS A 166 -9.05 -1.47 -3.43
C HIS A 166 -8.32 -0.53 -4.38
N ARG A 167 -8.72 -0.56 -5.65
CA ARG A 167 -8.12 0.31 -6.66
C ARG A 167 -8.85 1.64 -6.68
N PHE A 168 -8.13 2.72 -6.42
CA PHE A 168 -8.63 4.09 -6.52
C PHE A 168 -8.24 4.74 -7.85
N GLY A 169 -7.29 4.16 -8.59
CA GLY A 169 -6.78 4.75 -9.82
C GLY A 169 -5.86 5.93 -9.53
N SER A 170 -5.96 6.98 -10.36
CA SER A 170 -5.22 8.23 -10.22
C SER A 170 -6.13 9.29 -9.59
N VAL A 171 -5.71 9.87 -8.47
CA VAL A 171 -6.47 10.88 -7.74
C VAL A 171 -5.56 12.03 -7.34
N GLN A 172 -5.97 13.27 -7.60
CA GLN A 172 -5.20 14.45 -7.21
C GLN A 172 -5.72 15.02 -5.88
N VAL A 173 -4.84 15.14 -4.88
CA VAL A 173 -5.18 15.73 -3.56
C VAL A 173 -4.03 16.63 -3.13
N GLY A 174 -4.32 17.89 -2.77
CA GLY A 174 -3.30 18.82 -2.28
C GLY A 174 -2.14 19.06 -3.27
N GLY A 175 -2.41 19.03 -4.58
CA GLY A 175 -1.41 19.22 -5.63
C GLY A 175 -0.53 18.00 -5.93
N ILE A 176 -0.75 16.86 -5.25
CA ILE A 176 -0.01 15.61 -5.46
C ILE A 176 -0.89 14.60 -6.20
N HIS A 177 -0.30 13.88 -7.16
CA HIS A 177 -0.96 12.76 -7.84
C HIS A 177 -0.77 11.46 -7.05
N TYR A 178 -1.86 10.90 -6.55
CA TYR A 178 -1.85 9.65 -5.84
C TYR A 178 -2.25 8.50 -6.77
N GLU A 179 -1.51 7.40 -6.71
CA GLU A 179 -1.79 6.20 -7.48
C GLU A 179 -1.95 5.01 -6.55
N CYS A 180 -3.11 4.35 -6.59
CA CYS A 180 -3.40 3.16 -5.78
C CYS A 180 -4.08 2.09 -6.61
N ARG A 181 -3.30 1.08 -7.00
CA ARG A 181 -3.76 -0.08 -7.79
C ARG A 181 -3.24 -1.40 -7.21
N PRO A 182 -3.47 -1.71 -5.91
CA PRO A 182 -3.06 -2.99 -5.37
C PRO A 182 -3.74 -4.14 -6.13
N LEU A 183 -3.04 -5.27 -6.25
CA LEU A 183 -3.58 -6.46 -6.87
C LEU A 183 -4.67 -7.09 -5.98
N GLY A 184 -4.40 -7.21 -4.68
CA GLY A 184 -5.29 -7.85 -3.70
C GLY A 184 -5.34 -9.38 -3.86
N TYR A 185 -6.19 -10.04 -3.08
CA TYR A 185 -6.38 -11.48 -3.19
C TYR A 185 -7.20 -11.84 -4.43
N ALA A 186 -6.97 -13.03 -5.00
CA ALA A 186 -7.67 -13.48 -6.20
C ALA A 186 -9.21 -13.46 -6.09
N TYR A 187 -9.77 -13.75 -4.92
CA TYR A 187 -11.22 -13.68 -4.71
C TYR A 187 -11.77 -12.24 -4.60
N GLU A 188 -10.89 -11.23 -4.49
CA GLU A 188 -11.22 -9.81 -4.45
C GLU A 188 -11.16 -9.18 -5.85
N TRP A 189 -10.56 -9.87 -6.81
CA TRP A 189 -10.45 -9.44 -8.20
C TRP A 189 -11.82 -9.29 -8.84
N ARG A 190 -11.99 -8.22 -9.62
CA ARG A 190 -13.27 -7.92 -10.25
C ARG A 190 -13.64 -9.01 -11.25
N SER A 191 -12.70 -9.39 -12.11
CA SER A 191 -12.89 -10.42 -13.12
C SER A 191 -13.23 -11.77 -12.49
N MET A 192 -12.61 -12.10 -11.35
CA MET A 192 -12.91 -13.33 -10.62
C MET A 192 -14.33 -13.35 -10.05
N ARG A 193 -14.77 -12.24 -9.45
CA ARG A 193 -16.15 -12.10 -8.95
C ARG A 193 -17.18 -12.17 -10.08
N GLU A 194 -16.89 -11.55 -11.22
CA GLU A 194 -17.77 -11.56 -12.39
C GLU A 194 -17.89 -12.97 -12.98
N ALA A 195 -16.78 -13.69 -13.13
CA ALA A 195 -16.78 -15.08 -13.58
C ALA A 195 -17.59 -16.01 -12.65
N LEU A 196 -17.41 -15.87 -11.34
CA LEU A 196 -18.18 -16.63 -10.35
C LEU A 196 -19.68 -16.28 -10.38
N LYS A 197 -20.02 -14.99 -10.50
CA LYS A 197 -21.42 -14.55 -10.60
C LYS A 197 -22.10 -15.15 -11.84
N GLN A 198 -21.42 -15.17 -12.98
CA GLN A 198 -21.95 -15.77 -14.21
C GLN A 198 -22.19 -17.27 -14.03
N LYS A 199 -21.22 -17.97 -13.43
CA LYS A 199 -21.31 -19.42 -13.21
C LYS A 199 -22.42 -19.82 -12.23
N GLN A 200 -22.59 -19.06 -11.15
CA GLN A 200 -23.56 -19.40 -10.09
C GLN A 200 -24.92 -18.74 -10.25
N GLN A 201 -25.08 -17.83 -11.22
CA GLN A 201 -26.27 -17.01 -11.45
C GLN A 201 -26.76 -16.28 -10.18
N LYS A 202 -25.86 -15.98 -9.24
CA LYS A 202 -26.17 -15.35 -7.95
C LYS A 202 -25.10 -14.36 -7.57
N GLN A 203 -25.51 -13.29 -6.87
CA GLN A 203 -24.58 -12.33 -6.28
C GLN A 203 -24.12 -12.85 -4.91
N LEU A 204 -22.82 -13.07 -4.77
CA LEU A 204 -22.21 -13.57 -3.54
C LEU A 204 -21.68 -12.42 -2.67
N THR A 205 -21.79 -12.58 -1.36
CA THR A 205 -21.08 -11.72 -0.41
C THR A 205 -19.59 -12.01 -0.41
N MET A 206 -18.73 -11.09 0.06
CA MET A 206 -17.29 -11.35 0.16
C MET A 206 -16.95 -12.56 1.05
N ALA A 207 -17.71 -12.78 2.12
CA ALA A 207 -17.53 -13.95 2.98
C ALA A 207 -17.89 -15.25 2.25
N ALA A 208 -18.94 -15.24 1.42
CA ALA A 208 -19.30 -16.39 0.60
C ALA A 208 -18.25 -16.63 -0.50
N LEU A 209 -17.79 -15.57 -1.19
CA LEU A 209 -16.72 -15.63 -2.20
C LEU A 209 -15.43 -16.24 -1.63
N LYS A 210 -15.02 -15.84 -0.43
CA LYS A 210 -13.82 -16.40 0.21
C LYS A 210 -13.98 -17.90 0.50
N ARG A 211 -15.14 -18.34 0.99
CA ARG A 211 -15.42 -19.76 1.26
C ARG A 211 -15.45 -20.57 -0.04
N GLU A 212 -16.14 -20.06 -1.05
CA GLU A 212 -16.20 -20.62 -2.40
C GLU A 212 -14.80 -20.77 -2.99
N TRP A 213 -13.97 -19.73 -2.92
CA TRP A 213 -12.58 -19.79 -3.34
C TRP A 213 -11.80 -20.90 -2.61
N GLN A 214 -11.96 -21.01 -1.29
CA GLN A 214 -11.28 -22.04 -0.49
C GLN A 214 -11.74 -23.46 -0.84
N GLN A 215 -13.04 -23.64 -1.13
CA GLN A 215 -13.63 -24.95 -1.44
C GLN A 215 -13.39 -25.38 -2.89
N SER A 216 -13.39 -24.41 -3.81
CA SER A 216 -13.34 -24.62 -5.25
C SER A 216 -12.01 -24.19 -5.87
N ALA A 217 -10.96 -24.01 -5.06
CA ALA A 217 -9.66 -23.48 -5.46
C ALA A 217 -9.11 -24.13 -6.73
N LYS A 218 -9.17 -25.47 -6.84
CA LYS A 218 -8.74 -26.23 -8.03
C LYS A 218 -9.46 -25.84 -9.31
N GLU A 219 -10.75 -25.54 -9.23
CA GLU A 219 -11.55 -25.13 -10.38
C GLU A 219 -11.31 -23.66 -10.72
N MET A 220 -11.08 -22.83 -9.70
CA MET A 220 -10.69 -21.43 -9.84
C MET A 220 -9.31 -21.26 -10.45
N TYR A 221 -8.38 -22.18 -10.18
CA TYR A 221 -7.07 -22.24 -10.83
C TYR A 221 -7.17 -22.47 -12.35
N ARG A 222 -8.29 -23.03 -12.86
CA ARG A 222 -8.49 -23.20 -14.31
C ARG A 222 -8.87 -21.89 -15.01
N LEU A 223 -9.57 -20.99 -14.31
CA LEU A 223 -9.93 -19.65 -14.80
C LEU A 223 -8.77 -18.65 -14.65
N TYR A 224 -7.75 -19.04 -13.90
CA TYR A 224 -6.66 -18.18 -13.46
C TYR A 224 -5.82 -17.59 -14.61
N PRO A 225 -5.41 -18.35 -15.65
CA PRO A 225 -4.49 -17.81 -16.66
C PRO A 225 -5.02 -16.56 -17.39
N GLU A 226 -6.28 -16.59 -17.85
CA GLU A 226 -6.90 -15.47 -18.57
C GLU A 226 -7.22 -14.28 -17.63
N ILE A 227 -7.68 -14.57 -16.41
CA ILE A 227 -8.06 -13.56 -15.44
C ILE A 227 -6.83 -12.84 -14.87
N VAL A 228 -5.74 -13.56 -14.62
CA VAL A 228 -4.50 -13.02 -14.05
C VAL A 228 -3.92 -11.95 -14.95
N GLU A 229 -3.84 -12.16 -16.26
CA GLU A 229 -3.27 -11.17 -17.16
C GLU A 229 -4.04 -9.84 -17.09
N GLN A 230 -5.38 -9.90 -17.14
CA GLN A 230 -6.23 -8.72 -17.04
C GLN A 230 -6.07 -8.02 -15.69
N GLU A 231 -6.03 -8.77 -14.59
CA GLU A 231 -5.94 -8.21 -13.25
C GLU A 231 -4.54 -7.64 -12.94
N LEU A 232 -3.48 -8.27 -13.47
CA LEU A 232 -2.11 -7.72 -13.42
C LEU A 232 -2.03 -6.41 -14.21
N LYS A 233 -2.56 -6.38 -15.44
CA LYS A 233 -2.62 -5.13 -16.25
C LYS A 233 -3.36 -4.02 -15.51
N ALA A 234 -4.46 -4.34 -14.84
CA ALA A 234 -5.23 -3.37 -14.07
C ALA A 234 -4.59 -2.96 -12.73
N ALA A 235 -3.65 -3.76 -12.21
CA ALA A 235 -2.87 -3.45 -11.01
C ALA A 235 -1.59 -2.64 -11.31
N LEU A 236 -1.12 -2.61 -12.56
CA LEU A 236 0.05 -1.83 -12.94
C LEU A 236 -0.23 -0.33 -12.87
N THR A 237 0.70 0.39 -12.27
CA THR A 237 0.76 1.85 -12.31
C THR A 237 1.88 2.27 -13.25
N ILE A 238 1.53 3.03 -14.28
CA ILE A 238 2.48 3.56 -15.25
C ILE A 238 2.50 5.07 -15.06
N LEU A 239 3.68 5.61 -14.73
CA LEU A 239 3.88 7.04 -14.51
C LEU A 239 4.95 7.55 -15.48
N PRO A 240 4.66 8.57 -16.29
CA PRO A 240 5.70 9.31 -16.98
C PRO A 240 6.52 10.07 -15.93
N TYR A 241 7.85 9.89 -15.95
CA TYR A 241 8.76 10.53 -15.00
C TYR A 241 9.78 11.47 -15.69
N GLU A 242 9.74 11.56 -17.00
CA GLU A 242 10.42 12.58 -17.80
C GLU A 242 9.40 13.57 -18.35
N GLU A 243 9.78 14.83 -18.50
CA GLU A 243 8.96 15.78 -19.25
C GLU A 243 9.10 15.46 -20.74
N GLU A 244 7.98 15.40 -21.47
CA GLU A 244 8.02 15.43 -22.93
C GLU A 244 8.69 16.74 -23.34
N LYS A 245 9.84 16.62 -24.03
CA LYS A 245 10.55 17.77 -24.61
C LYS A 245 9.77 18.39 -25.75
#